data_AF-A0AAW5CUV4-F1
#
_entry.id   AF-A0AAW5CUV4-F1
#
_cell.length_a   1.000
_cell.length_b   1.000
_cell.length_c   1.000
_cell.angle_alpha   90.00
_cell.angle_beta   90.00
_cell.angle_gamma   90.00
#
_symmetry.space_group_name_H-M   'P 1'
#
loop_
_entity.id
_entity.type
_entity.pdbx_description
1 polymer ?
#
loop_
_entity_poly.entity_id
_entity_poly.type
_entity_poly.pdbx_seq_one_letter_code
_entity_poly.pdbx_strand_id
1 'polypeptide(L)' 'MTIQECYEAIGGNYKDVLGRLQSEALIRRFTLKFLEDQSYLQLKQALENKNYEDAFRSAHTLKGVCQNLSFDRLYEVSN' A
#
# COMPACT_ATOMS: atom_id res chain seq x y z
N MET A 1 -4.70 -5.20 18.88
CA MET A 1 -3.79 -4.38 18.05
C MET A 1 -4.51 -3.10 17.67
N THR A 2 -3.94 -1.95 17.99
CA THR A 2 -4.40 -0.63 17.55
C THR A 2 -3.98 -0.39 16.10
N ILE A 3 -4.53 0.64 15.44
CA ILE A 3 -4.10 0.99 14.08
C ILE A 3 -2.65 1.49 14.06
N GLN A 4 -2.19 2.16 15.11
CA GLN A 4 -0.80 2.60 15.24
C GLN A 4 0.16 1.40 15.35
N GLU A 5 -0.15 0.43 16.22
CA GLU A 5 0.65 -0.80 16.34
C GLU A 5 0.70 -1.57 15.01
N CYS A 6 -0.39 -1.55 14.23
CA CYS A 6 -0.42 -2.11 12.89
C CYS A 6 0.60 -1.42 11.96
N TYR A 7 0.61 -0.08 11.96
CA TYR A 7 1.55 0.71 11.16
C TYR A 7 3.00 0.43 11.55
N GLU A 8 3.30 0.37 12.85
CA GLU A 8 4.64 0.03 13.34
C GLU A 8 5.06 -1.38 12.87
N ALA A 9 4.16 -2.36 12.93
CA ALA A 9 4.45 -3.74 12.52
C ALA A 9 4.71 -3.89 11.01
N ILE A 10 4.00 -3.13 10.15
CA ILE A 10 4.18 -3.18 8.69
C ILE A 10 5.31 -2.28 8.18
N GLY A 11 5.94 -1.49 9.07
CA GLY A 11 6.94 -0.49 8.68
C GLY A 11 6.34 0.71 7.96
N GLY A 12 5.17 1.16 8.42
CA GLY A 12 4.49 2.37 7.95
C GLY A 12 4.58 3.52 8.95
N ASN A 13 4.39 4.74 8.47
CA ASN A 13 4.43 5.96 9.26
C ASN A 13 3.03 6.46 9.62
N TYR A 14 2.60 6.12 10.84
CA TYR A 14 1.29 6.52 11.36
C TYR A 14 1.13 8.04 11.47
N LYS A 15 2.21 8.77 11.84
CA LYS A 15 2.14 10.23 12.01
C LYS A 15 1.91 10.93 10.68
N ASP A 16 2.57 10.47 9.62
CA ASP A 16 2.45 11.06 8.29
C ASP A 16 1.06 10.80 7.69
N VAL A 17 0.55 9.57 7.80
CA VAL A 17 -0.81 9.28 7.30
C VAL A 17 -1.88 10.02 8.12
N LEU A 18 -1.66 10.21 9.43
CA LEU A 18 -2.56 11.00 10.27
C LEU A 18 -2.51 12.48 9.89
N GLY A 19 -1.34 13.03 9.58
CA GLY A 19 -1.21 14.39 9.05
C GLY A 19 -1.95 14.57 7.72
N ARG A 20 -1.96 13.54 6.86
CA ARG A 20 -2.60 13.55 5.54
C ARG A 20 -4.12 13.36 5.60
N LEU A 21 -4.59 12.34 6.32
CA LEU A 21 -6.01 11.96 6.35
C LEU A 21 -6.79 12.63 7.50
N GLN A 22 -6.09 13.15 8.51
CA GLN A 22 -6.64 13.90 9.65
C GLN A 22 -7.75 13.17 10.43
N SER A 23 -7.88 11.85 10.25
CA SER A 23 -8.92 11.03 10.87
C SER A 23 -8.49 9.58 10.99
N GLU A 24 -8.46 9.07 12.22
CA GLU A 24 -8.17 7.66 12.50
C GLU A 24 -9.19 6.72 11.85
N ALA A 25 -10.46 7.14 11.80
CA ALA A 25 -11.52 6.38 11.12
C ALA A 25 -11.25 6.23 9.62
N LEU A 26 -10.75 7.28 8.96
CA LEU A 26 -10.35 7.21 7.55
C LEU A 26 -9.10 6.35 7.36
N ILE A 27 -8.09 6.50 8.22
CA ILE A 27 -6.88 5.66 8.19
C ILE A 27 -7.27 4.18 8.28
N ARG A 28 -8.12 3.83 9.25
CA ARG A 28 -8.59 2.44 9.42
C ARG A 28 -9.35 1.97 8.18
N ARG A 29 -10.27 2.76 7.65
CA ARG A 29 -11.05 2.41 6.45
C ARG A 29 -10.15 2.13 5.25
N PHE A 30 -9.19 3.00 4.96
CA PHE A 30 -8.33 2.84 3.80
C PHE A 30 -7.25 1.77 3.99
N THR A 31 -6.73 1.61 5.20
CA THR A 31 -5.83 0.49 5.55
C THR A 31 -6.52 -0.86 5.34
N LEU A 32 -7.81 -0.97 5.68
CA LEU A 32 -8.56 -2.20 5.40
C LEU A 32 -8.86 -2.38 3.91
N LYS A 33 -9.19 -1.30 3.19
CA LYS A 33 -9.37 -1.35 1.72
C LYS A 33 -8.12 -1.80 0.98
N PHE A 34 -6.92 -1.54 1.50
CA PHE A 34 -5.68 -2.04 0.91
C PHE A 34 -5.66 -3.57 0.76
N LEU A 35 -6.30 -4.30 1.68
CA LEU A 35 -6.40 -5.76 1.61
C LEU A 35 -7.29 -6.25 0.45
N GLU A 36 -8.16 -5.38 -0.05
CA GLU A 36 -9.05 -5.66 -1.20
C GLU A 36 -8.37 -5.30 -2.54
N ASP A 37 -7.21 -4.61 -2.51
CA ASP A 37 -6.48 -4.18 -3.69
C ASP A 37 -5.94 -5.38 -4.48
N GLN A 38 -6.28 -5.45 -5.76
CA GLN A 38 -5.91 -6.56 -6.64
C GLN A 38 -4.56 -6.37 -7.34
N SER A 39 -3.91 -5.22 -7.18
CA SER A 39 -2.71 -4.87 -7.95
C SER A 39 -1.55 -5.83 -7.64
N TYR A 40 -1.43 -6.35 -6.41
CA TYR A 40 -0.42 -7.36 -6.09
C TYR A 40 -0.68 -8.72 -6.74
N LEU A 41 -1.95 -9.13 -6.81
CA LEU A 41 -2.31 -10.37 -7.51
C LEU A 41 -2.04 -10.24 -9.01
N GLN A 42 -2.45 -9.11 -9.60
CA GLN A 42 -2.23 -8.78 -11.00
C GLN A 42 -0.74 -8.69 -11.34
N LEU A 43 0.07 -8.08 -10.47
CA LEU A 43 1.53 -8.02 -10.62
C LEU A 43 2.12 -9.43 -10.72
N LYS A 44 1.77 -10.33 -9.78
CA LYS A 44 2.27 -11.70 -9.80
C LYS A 44 1.88 -12.44 -11.07
N GLN A 45 0.60 -12.35 -11.46
CA GLN A 45 0.10 -13.01 -12.67
C GLN A 45 0.76 -12.46 -13.94
N ALA A 46 0.96 -11.14 -14.03
CA ALA A 46 1.62 -10.50 -15.17
C ALA A 46 3.09 -10.93 -15.28
N LEU A 47 3.81 -11.04 -14.15
CA LEU A 47 5.18 -11.55 -14.11
C LEU A 47 5.26 -13.02 -14.54
N GLU A 48 4.36 -13.88 -14.06
CA GLU A 48 4.27 -15.30 -14.48
C GLU A 48 4.06 -15.43 -16.00
N ASN A 49 3.21 -14.57 -16.56
CA ASN A 49 2.92 -14.53 -17.99
C ASN A 49 3.97 -13.76 -18.83
N LYS A 50 5.03 -13.23 -18.21
CA LYS A 50 6.03 -12.35 -18.86
C LYS A 50 5.42 -11.12 -19.55
N ASN A 51 4.25 -10.68 -19.10
CA ASN A 51 3.60 -9.47 -19.55
C ASN A 51 4.13 -8.28 -18.74
N TYR A 52 5.28 -7.75 -19.15
CA TYR A 52 5.99 -6.71 -18.41
C TYR A 52 5.26 -5.36 -18.40
N GLU A 53 4.41 -5.08 -19.40
CA GLU A 53 3.62 -3.85 -19.44
C GLU A 53 2.60 -3.82 -18.30
N ASP A 54 1.81 -4.89 -18.16
CA ASP A 54 0.83 -4.98 -17.08
C ASP A 54 1.50 -5.14 -15.72
N ALA A 55 2.64 -5.85 -15.65
CA ALA A 55 3.43 -5.94 -14.43
C ALA A 55 3.87 -4.54 -13.95
N PHE A 56 4.38 -3.71 -14.86
CA PHE A 56 4.76 -2.33 -14.55
C PHE A 56 3.56 -1.50 -14.06
N ARG A 57 2.42 -1.57 -14.75
CA ARG A 57 1.19 -0.85 -14.36
C ARG A 57 0.72 -1.25 -12.97
N SER A 58 0.68 -2.55 -12.67
CA SER A 58 0.27 -3.05 -11.35
C SER A 58 1.24 -2.65 -10.24
N ALA A 59 2.55 -2.74 -10.48
CA ALA A 59 3.56 -2.25 -9.53
C ALA A 59 3.44 -0.74 -9.29
N HIS A 60 3.19 0.04 -10.34
CA HIS A 60 3.02 1.50 -10.24
C HIS A 60 1.77 1.88 -9.42
N THR A 61 0.67 1.15 -9.60
CA THR A 61 -0.53 1.34 -8.76
C THR A 61 -0.25 1.03 -7.30
N LEU A 62 0.41 -0.10 -7.00
CA LEU A 62 0.81 -0.45 -5.62
C LEU A 62 1.68 0.62 -4.98
N LYS A 63 2.66 1.16 -5.72
CA LYS A 63 3.52 2.25 -5.27
C LYS A 63 2.70 3.46 -4.84
N GLY A 64 1.75 3.89 -5.67
CA GLY A 64 0.88 5.03 -5.37
C GLY A 64 -0.01 4.80 -4.15
N VAL A 65 -0.56 3.59 -3.99
CA VAL A 65 -1.37 3.23 -2.82
C VAL A 65 -0.51 3.23 -1.54
N CYS A 66 0.66 2.60 -1.56
CA CYS A 66 1.57 2.56 -0.41
C CYS A 66 2.04 3.96 -0.02
N GLN A 67 2.34 4.83 -1.00
CA GLN A 67 2.67 6.23 -0.76
C GLN A 67 1.52 6.97 -0.07
N ASN A 68 0.29 6.82 -0.56
CA ASN A 68 -0.90 7.48 -0.01
C ASN A 68 -1.28 7.02 1.40
N LEU A 69 -0.91 5.79 1.77
CA LEU A 69 -1.13 5.25 3.11
C LEU A 69 0.11 5.35 4.01
N SER A 70 1.22 5.90 3.52
CA SER A 70 2.49 5.98 4.26
C SER A 70 2.95 4.59 4.75
N PHE A 71 2.82 3.57 3.90
CA PHE A 71 3.41 2.25 4.11
C PHE A 71 4.87 2.28 3.65
N ASP A 72 5.71 3.04 4.37
CA ASP A 72 7.04 3.45 3.94
C ASP A 72 7.91 2.28 3.45
N ARG A 73 7.96 1.17 4.19
CA ARG A 73 8.72 -0.02 3.76
C ARG A 73 8.24 -0.59 2.42
N LEU A 74 6.93 -0.62 2.17
CA LEU A 74 6.37 -1.10 0.91
C LEU A 74 6.56 -0.08 -0.22
N TYR A 75 6.51 1.21 0.11
CA TYR A 75 6.82 2.28 -0.83
C TYR A 75 8.29 2.24 -1.28
N GLU A 76 9.23 2.03 -0.36
CA GLU A 76 10.67 1.95 -0.66
C GLU A 76 11.02 0.82 -1.63
N VAL A 77 10.44 -0.37 -1.45
CA VAL A 77 10.70 -1.53 -2.33
C VAL A 77 9.99 -1.45 -3.68
N SER A 78 9.08 -0.48 -3.86
CA SER A 78 8.36 -0.25 -5.12
C SER A 78 8.85 0.99 -5.88
N ASN A 79 9.89 1.67 -5.39
CA ASN A 79 10.59 2.75 -6.09
C ASN A 79 11.58 2.24 -7.13
#